data_AF-A0A395NRN7-F1
#
_entry.id   AF-A0A395NRN7-F1
#
_cell.length_a   1.000
_cell.length_b   1.000
_cell.length_c   1.000
_cell.angle_alpha   90.00
_cell.angle_beta   90.00
_cell.angle_gamma   90.00
#
_symmetry.space_group_name_H-M   'P 1'
#
loop_
_entity.id
_entity.type
_entity.pdbx_description
1 polymer ?
#
loop_
_entity_poly.entity_id
_entity_poly.type
_entity_poly.pdbx_seq_one_letter_code
_entity_poly.pdbx_strand_id
1 'polypeptide(L)'
;MGISLQNVFSLIVSFAMPYLFNPDKANLGAKVSFIFGGLSVLCVVYLWFYQPETANRSYEELDEMFMKKVPARKFKSFKTDVEQRVERVDEKLSSM
;
A
#
# COMPACT_ATOMS: atom_id res chain seq x y z
N MET A 1 -12.09 -15.28 5.04
CA MET A 1 -12.55 -13.97 5.57
C MET A 1 -12.50 -12.86 4.51
N GLY A 2 -11.37 -12.62 3.83
CA GLY A 2 -11.26 -11.52 2.84
C GLY A 2 -12.19 -11.61 1.63
N ILE A 3 -12.34 -12.80 1.04
CA ILE A 3 -13.20 -13.01 -0.15
C ILE A 3 -14.68 -12.75 0.17
N SER A 4 -15.13 -13.14 1.36
CA SER A 4 -16.51 -12.90 1.81
C SER A 4 -16.83 -11.41 1.95
N LEU A 5 -15.90 -10.63 2.51
CA LEU A 5 -16.01 -9.17 2.61
C LEU A 5 -16.02 -8.49 1.23
N GLN A 6 -15.14 -8.95 0.33
CA GLN A 6 -15.09 -8.45 -1.03
C GLN A 6 -16.42 -8.70 -1.76
N ASN A 7 -17.01 -9.88 -1.59
CA ASN A 7 -18.28 -10.22 -2.23
C ASN A 7 -19.44 -9.37 -1.70
N VAL A 8 -19.49 -9.07 -0.41
CA VAL A 8 -20.50 -8.17 0.18
C VAL A 8 -20.36 -6.76 -0.38
N PHE A 9 -19.14 -6.23 -0.47
CA PHE A 9 -18.89 -4.91 -1.05
C PHE A 9 -19.30 -4.86 -2.53
N SER A 10 -18.93 -5.88 -3.31
CA SER A 10 -19.31 -6.00 -4.71
C SER A 10 -20.83 -6.06 -4.91
N LEU A 11 -21.57 -6.75 -4.02
CA LEU A 11 -23.03 -6.76 -4.05
C LEU A 11 -23.60 -5.36 -3.84
N ILE A 12 -23.13 -4.64 -2.82
CA ILE A 12 -23.60 -3.27 -2.51
C ILE A 12 -23.36 -2.34 -3.71
N VAL A 13 -22.17 -2.39 -4.31
CA VAL A 13 -21.84 -1.57 -5.49
C VAL A 13 -22.73 -1.95 -6.68
N SER A 14 -22.94 -3.25 -6.92
CA SER A 14 -23.78 -3.73 -8.02
C SER A 14 -25.25 -3.29 -7.89
N PHE A 15 -25.76 -3.22 -6.65
CA PHE A 15 -27.09 -2.66 -6.39
C PHE A 15 -27.13 -1.13 -6.49
N ALA A 16 -26.09 -0.42 -6.07
CA ALA A 16 -26.07 1.04 -6.05
C ALA A 16 -25.85 1.66 -7.45
N MET A 17 -25.00 1.05 -8.29
CA MET A 17 -24.66 1.54 -9.63
C MET A 17 -25.89 1.84 -10.52
N PRO A 18 -26.87 0.95 -10.70
CA PRO A 18 -28.04 1.24 -11.53
C PRO A 18 -28.89 2.41 -10.98
N TYR A 19 -28.90 2.69 -9.67
CA TYR A 19 -29.61 3.85 -9.12
C TYR A 19 -28.87 5.18 -9.38
N LEU A 20 -27.53 5.13 -9.44
CA LEU A 20 -26.67 6.28 -9.73
C LEU A 20 -26.73 6.70 -11.21
N PHE A 21 -26.89 5.73 -12.13
CA PHE A 21 -26.94 5.97 -13.58
C PHE A 21 -28.35 6.21 -14.14
N ASN A 22 -29.41 5.75 -13.48
CA ASN A 22 -30.77 5.92 -14.00
C ASN A 22 -31.19 7.41 -14.05
N PRO A 23 -31.71 7.89 -15.19
CA PRO A 23 -32.08 9.29 -15.38
C PRO A 23 -33.31 9.73 -14.57
N ASP A 24 -34.20 8.81 -14.18
CA ASP A 24 -35.37 9.09 -13.34
C ASP A 24 -35.07 9.19 -11.84
N LYS A 25 -33.82 8.95 -11.44
CA LYS A 25 -33.39 8.99 -10.03
C LYS A 25 -32.28 10.01 -9.84
N ALA A 26 -31.05 9.54 -9.66
CA ALA A 26 -29.95 10.43 -9.31
C ALA A 26 -29.34 11.12 -10.54
N ASN A 27 -29.48 10.55 -11.76
CA ASN A 27 -28.98 11.11 -13.01
C ASN A 27 -27.54 11.65 -12.92
N LEU A 28 -26.66 11.01 -12.14
CA LEU A 28 -25.30 11.50 -11.96
C LEU A 28 -24.46 11.24 -13.21
N GLY A 29 -24.82 10.26 -14.05
CA GLY A 29 -24.12 9.97 -15.31
C GLY A 29 -22.60 9.91 -15.13
N ALA A 30 -21.86 10.73 -15.88
CA ALA A 30 -20.40 10.83 -15.77
C ALA A 30 -19.91 11.39 -14.42
N LYS A 31 -20.74 12.04 -13.61
CA LYS A 31 -20.33 12.60 -12.30
C LYS A 31 -20.04 11.55 -11.24
N VAL A 32 -20.51 10.31 -11.44
CA VAL A 32 -20.19 9.16 -10.58
C VAL A 32 -18.68 8.93 -10.50
N SER A 33 -17.95 9.18 -11.60
CA SER A 33 -16.49 9.01 -11.61
C SER A 33 -15.76 9.99 -10.68
N PHE A 34 -16.32 11.17 -10.39
CA PHE A 34 -15.73 12.09 -9.41
C PHE A 34 -15.85 11.58 -7.97
N ILE A 35 -16.87 10.77 -7.65
CA ILE A 35 -17.02 10.17 -6.32
C ILE A 35 -15.97 9.07 -6.14
N PHE A 36 -15.87 8.16 -7.10
CA PHE A 36 -14.87 7.08 -7.06
C PHE A 36 -13.44 7.60 -7.24
N GLY A 37 -13.25 8.63 -8.06
CA GLY A 37 -11.98 9.32 -8.25
C GLY A 37 -11.56 10.12 -7.02
N GLY A 38 -12.49 10.81 -6.35
CA GLY A 38 -12.22 11.48 -5.08
C GLY A 38 -11.83 10.49 -3.99
N LEU A 39 -12.54 9.36 -3.93
CA LEU A 39 -12.21 8.27 -3.01
C LEU A 39 -10.85 7.65 -3.33
N SER A 40 -10.51 7.43 -4.61
CA SER A 40 -9.22 6.86 -4.99
C SER A 40 -8.05 7.78 -4.61
N VAL A 41 -8.21 9.11 -4.75
CA VAL A 41 -7.21 10.08 -4.28
C VAL A 41 -7.03 10.00 -2.76
N LEU A 42 -8.12 9.89 -1.99
CA LEU A 42 -8.02 9.71 -0.54
C LEU A 42 -7.30 8.40 -0.17
N CYS A 43 -7.58 7.31 -0.88
CA CYS A 43 -6.86 6.05 -0.72
C CYS A 43 -5.36 6.20 -1.03
N VAL A 44 -5.00 6.89 -2.12
CA VAL A 44 -3.60 7.15 -2.48
C VAL A 44 -2.90 7.98 -1.40
N VAL A 45 -3.55 9.02 -0.88
CA VAL A 45 -3.00 9.84 0.20
C VAL A 45 -2.78 8.98 1.45
N TYR A 46 -3.74 8.16 1.84
CA TYR A 46 -3.60 7.26 2.98
C TYR A 46 -2.44 6.28 2.78
N LEU A 47 -2.36 5.62 1.62
CA LEU A 47 -1.27 4.71 1.27
C LEU A 47 0.08 5.44 1.30
N TRP A 48 0.15 6.68 0.82
CA TRP A 48 1.37 7.48 0.83
C TRP A 48 1.90 7.80 2.24
N PHE A 49 1.03 7.90 3.24
CA PHE A 49 1.45 8.14 4.63
C PHE A 49 1.73 6.86 5.40
N TYR A 50 0.93 5.81 5.19
CA TYR A 50 0.94 4.61 6.03
C TYR A 50 1.64 3.39 5.42
N GLN A 51 1.82 3.32 4.10
CA GLN A 51 2.44 2.17 3.45
C GLN A 51 3.97 2.35 3.38
N PRO A 52 4.78 1.63 4.20
CA PRO A 52 6.23 1.58 3.99
C PRO A 52 6.57 0.80 2.71
N GLU A 53 7.65 1.18 2.05
CA GLU A 53 8.22 0.37 0.95
C GLU A 53 8.85 -0.90 1.55
N THR A 54 8.21 -2.06 1.36
CA THR A 54 8.68 -3.37 1.83
C THR A 54 9.28 -4.24 0.72
N ALA A 55 9.39 -3.71 -0.50
CA ALA A 55 9.90 -4.46 -1.64
C ALA A 55 11.43 -4.70 -1.52
N ASN A 56 11.89 -5.87 -1.94
CA ASN A 56 13.32 -6.28 -1.94
C ASN A 56 14.00 -6.30 -0.57
N ARG A 57 13.25 -6.53 0.51
CA ARG A 57 13.80 -6.73 1.86
C ARG A 57 13.45 -8.12 2.38
N SER A 58 14.38 -8.74 3.10
CA SER A 58 14.12 -9.97 3.83
C SER A 58 13.16 -9.72 5.01
N TYR A 59 12.43 -10.74 5.44
CA TYR A 59 11.56 -10.65 6.63
C TYR A 59 12.35 -10.25 7.89
N GLU A 60 13.58 -10.75 8.02
CA GLU A 60 14.47 -10.43 9.15
C GLU A 60 14.88 -8.96 9.16
N GLU A 61 15.19 -8.40 7.98
CA GLU A 61 15.52 -6.98 7.84
C GLU A 61 14.31 -6.08 8.14
N LEU A 62 13.13 -6.52 7.70
CA LEU A 62 11.89 -5.79 7.91
C LEU A 62 11.54 -5.74 9.40
N ASP A 63 11.70 -6.86 10.12
CA ASP A 63 11.48 -6.92 11.56
C ASP A 63 12.45 -6.00 12.32
N GLU A 64 13.73 -5.98 11.92
CA GLU A 64 14.73 -5.06 12.48
C GLU A 64 14.34 -3.58 12.29
N MET A 65 13.84 -3.22 11.10
CA MET A 65 13.37 -1.86 10.80
C MET A 65 12.11 -1.48 11.60
N PHE A 66 11.20 -2.43 11.82
CA PHE A 66 10.02 -2.22 12.66
C PHE A 66 10.40 -2.06 14.14
N MET A 67 11.34 -2.87 14.65
CA MET A 67 11.86 -2.72 16.02
C MET A 67 12.56 -1.37 16.22
N LYS A 68 13.33 -0.92 15.23
CA LYS A 68 13.99 0.40 15.23
C LYS A 68 13.04 1.57 14.96
N LYS A 69 11.75 1.30 14.74
CA LYS A 69 10.68 2.29 14.44
C LYS A 69 11.10 3.28 13.35
N VAL A 70 11.74 2.77 12.30
CA VAL A 70 12.14 3.60 11.16
C VAL A 70 10.86 4.21 10.57
N PRO A 71 10.83 5.50 10.22
CA PRO A 71 9.66 6.06 9.54
C PRO A 71 9.52 5.40 8.17
N ALA A 72 8.28 5.07 7.79
CA ALA A 72 7.94 4.34 6.55
C ALA A 72 8.62 4.88 5.27
N ARG A 73 8.89 6.18 5.23
CA ARG A 73 9.55 6.87 4.10
C ARG A 73 11.06 6.69 4.04
N LYS A 74 11.70 6.26 5.11
CA LYS A 74 13.15 5.99 5.17
C LYS A 74 13.48 4.52 4.96
N PHE A 75 12.49 3.63 4.85
CA PHE A 75 12.69 2.19 4.61
C PHE A 75 13.57 1.92 3.38
N LYS A 76 13.41 2.71 2.31
CA LYS A 76 14.21 2.58 1.09
C LYS A 76 15.70 2.91 1.27
N SER A 77 16.01 3.93 2.08
CA SER A 77 17.38 4.43 2.28
C SER A 77 18.06 3.85 3.52
N PHE A 78 17.33 3.08 4.34
CA PHE A 78 17.86 2.52 5.57
C PHE A 78 18.71 1.28 5.22
N LYS A 79 20.01 1.35 5.49
CA LYS A 79 20.88 0.17 5.47
C LYS A 79 20.66 -0.61 6.75
N THR A 80 20.14 -1.84 6.62
CA THR A 80 19.95 -2.76 7.73
C THR A 80 21.29 -3.28 8.25
N ASP A 81 21.38 -3.67 9.53
CA ASP A 81 22.63 -4.12 10.14
C ASP A 81 23.14 -5.42 9.46
N VAL A 82 22.19 -6.25 9.00
CA VAL A 82 22.46 -7.44 8.18
C VAL A 82 23.21 -7.09 6.89
N GLU A 83 22.75 -6.07 6.16
CA GLU A 83 23.35 -5.62 4.91
C GLU A 83 24.76 -5.04 5.15
N GLN A 84 24.96 -4.30 6.24
CA GLN A 84 26.27 -3.79 6.67
C GLN A 84 27.23 -4.90 7.13
N ARG A 85 26.70 -6.01 7.65
CA ARG A 85 27.52 -7.16 8.07
C ARG A 85 28.05 -7.92 6.86
N VAL A 86 27.23 -8.12 5.82
CA VAL A 86 27.65 -8.75 4.57
C VAL A 86 28.72 -7.90 3.87
N GLU A 87 28.49 -6.58 3.76
CA GLU A 87 29.44 -5.64 3.13
C GLU A 87 30.81 -5.67 3.85
N ARG A 88 30.84 -5.72 5.19
CA ARG A 88 32.09 -5.84 5.96
C ARG A 88 32.79 -7.20 5.84
N VAL A 89 32.06 -8.28 5.57
CA VAL A 89 32.65 -9.62 5.38
C VAL A 89 33.29 -9.71 4.00
N ASP A 90 32.63 -9.20 2.96
CA ASP A 90 33.17 -9.13 1.60
C ASP A 90 34.41 -8.24 1.52
N GLU A 91 34.41 -7.10 2.22
CA GLU A 91 35.57 -6.20 2.27
C GLU A 91 36.78 -6.86 2.94
N LYS A 92 36.54 -7.65 4.00
CA LYS A 92 37.61 -8.45 4.65
C LYS A 92 38.12 -9.56 3.75
N LEU A 93 37.23 -10.26 3.03
CA LEU A 93 37.61 -11.35 2.13
C LEU A 93 38.42 -10.84 0.92
N SER A 94 38.09 -9.65 0.39
CA SER A 94 38.83 -9.03 -0.72
C SER A 94 40.19 -8.44 -0.30
N SER A 95 40.43 -8.29 1.00
CA SER A 95 41.68 -7.75 1.57
C SER A 95 42.68 -8.83 2.02
N MET A 96 42.29 -10.11 1.98
CA MET A 96 43.14 -11.28 2.24
C MET A 96 43.65 -11.88 0.94
#